data_AF-A0A2G3DZP7-F1
#
_entry.id   AF-A0A2G3DZP7-F1
#
_cell.length_a   1.000
_cell.length_b   1.000
_cell.length_c   1.000
_cell.angle_alpha   90.00
_cell.angle_beta   90.00
_cell.angle_gamma   90.00
#
_symmetry.space_group_name_H-M   'P 1'
#
loop_
_entity.id
_entity.type
_entity.pdbx_description
1 polymer ?
#
loop_
_entity_poly.entity_id
_entity_poly.type
_entity_poly.pdbx_seq_one_letter_code
_entity_poly.pdbx_strand_id
1 'polypeptide(L)'
;MKQQLLETIRKYHMIAPNETVCVAVSGGADSVALLCALKELEPCLQCRITAVHVEHGIRGNESIRDAQFVQDLCDMLEVPLTVHHVDVPEFAAMQGIGIEEAARILRYRVFENLTEPSVVALAHHSDDQAETVLFQLARGTGLRGLCGMPPVRELTNHIRLIRPMLGVTRARIEAYLKKQGQSYCTDATNEDEAYSRNYIRAQVLPAFAGINHHAAVHISETASRLAEVEDYLQRQTKTAFEKAVVEEYEFENLCAELSLSTRRLSQMHPAIARRVIHMAIAELLHSAKDIEAVHVDEVYHLLDHVEGASIQLPGWMKVYRDSDLIVFMKVPTRELYEQMSEKVQPQELIPVTVSAQEIKMLKQEQTTMQILLCNRENTVVKKLTLCVREATNCADLRKKSCTKCLDYDKIKNGFVIRSRRESDAFVLNAKGEHKNVNREWIDAKIPEHHRGLIPIVAGETQVYAILSNYEYKGRVSVDAYVSSDTTYVLEIKEIQEEN
;
A
#
# COMPACT_ATOMS: atom_id res chain seq x y z
N MET A 1 -31.86 5.65 25.48
CA MET A 1 -30.70 4.83 25.10
C MET A 1 -31.09 3.71 24.14
N LYS A 2 -31.81 2.65 24.57
CA LYS A 2 -32.13 1.47 23.74
C LYS A 2 -32.68 1.78 22.34
N GLN A 3 -33.65 2.70 22.24
CA GLN A 3 -34.21 3.10 20.94
C GLN A 3 -33.15 3.67 19.98
N GLN A 4 -32.28 4.55 20.47
CA GLN A 4 -31.21 5.16 19.67
C GLN A 4 -30.16 4.11 19.25
N LEU A 5 -29.88 3.14 20.13
CA LEU A 5 -29.01 2.01 19.84
C LEU A 5 -29.60 1.13 18.72
N LEU A 6 -30.91 0.83 18.79
CA LEU A 6 -31.63 0.10 17.75
C LEU A 6 -31.69 0.86 16.41
N GLU A 7 -31.93 2.16 16.44
CA GLU A 7 -31.90 3.03 15.25
C GLU A 7 -30.51 3.03 14.61
N THR A 8 -29.44 3.06 15.41
CA THR A 8 -28.06 3.00 14.94
C THR A 8 -27.74 1.64 14.30
N ILE A 9 -28.12 0.54 14.95
CA ILE A 9 -27.95 -0.82 14.42
C ILE A 9 -28.64 -0.96 13.05
N ARG A 10 -29.88 -0.46 12.93
CA ARG A 10 -30.65 -0.51 11.68
C ARG A 10 -30.05 0.40 10.61
N LYS A 11 -29.70 1.64 10.95
CA LYS A 11 -29.12 2.62 10.01
C LYS A 11 -27.88 2.06 9.31
N TYR A 12 -27.01 1.39 10.06
CA TYR A 12 -25.73 0.89 9.56
C TYR A 12 -25.73 -0.62 9.28
N HIS A 13 -26.88 -1.28 9.30
CA HIS A 13 -27.01 -2.73 9.02
C HIS A 13 -26.01 -3.57 9.84
N MET A 14 -25.87 -3.24 11.13
CA MET A 14 -24.80 -3.77 11.99
C MET A 14 -24.95 -5.27 12.30
N ILE A 15 -26.19 -5.76 12.37
CA ILE A 15 -26.53 -7.12 12.82
C ILE A 15 -27.60 -7.67 11.88
N ALA A 16 -27.36 -8.86 11.33
CA ALA A 16 -28.33 -9.64 10.56
C ALA A 16 -29.04 -10.68 11.46
N PRO A 17 -30.25 -11.13 11.06
CA PRO A 17 -30.94 -12.21 11.77
C PRO A 17 -30.09 -13.49 11.82
N ASN A 18 -30.16 -14.19 12.94
CA ASN A 18 -29.42 -15.40 13.29
C ASN A 18 -27.90 -15.25 13.41
N GLU A 19 -27.36 -14.02 13.42
CA GLU A 19 -25.95 -13.80 13.75
C GLU A 19 -25.67 -13.91 15.25
N THR A 20 -24.45 -14.33 15.58
CA THR A 20 -23.92 -14.26 16.95
C THR A 20 -23.15 -12.96 17.12
N VAL A 21 -23.55 -12.15 18.10
CA VAL A 21 -22.92 -10.87 18.46
C VAL A 21 -22.18 -11.03 19.77
N CYS A 22 -20.85 -10.93 19.71
CA CYS A 22 -20.00 -10.98 20.89
C CYS A 22 -19.72 -9.57 21.41
N VAL A 23 -20.18 -9.26 22.63
CA VAL A 23 -19.94 -7.96 23.26
C VAL A 23 -18.60 -7.98 23.99
N ALA A 24 -17.73 -7.02 23.72
CA ALA A 24 -16.49 -6.84 24.49
C ALA A 24 -16.80 -6.13 25.81
N VAL A 25 -16.68 -6.85 26.93
CA VAL A 25 -17.06 -6.38 28.26
C VAL A 25 -15.81 -6.15 29.10
N SER A 26 -15.60 -4.90 29.52
CA SER A 26 -14.46 -4.52 30.39
C SER A 26 -14.83 -4.50 31.88
N GLY A 27 -16.12 -4.53 32.21
CA GLY A 27 -16.63 -4.27 33.57
C GLY A 27 -16.99 -2.81 33.82
N GLY A 28 -16.45 -1.89 33.01
CA GLY A 28 -16.81 -0.47 33.05
C GLY A 28 -18.24 -0.18 32.56
N ALA A 29 -18.79 0.94 33.01
CA ALA A 29 -20.16 1.39 32.77
C ALA A 29 -20.61 1.27 31.31
N ASP A 30 -19.80 1.72 30.35
CA ASP A 30 -20.20 1.72 28.94
C ASP A 30 -20.38 0.30 28.41
N SER A 31 -19.44 -0.59 28.73
CA SER A 31 -19.48 -1.98 28.30
C SER A 31 -20.59 -2.79 28.96
N VAL A 32 -20.88 -2.53 30.24
CA VAL A 32 -22.02 -3.10 30.96
C VAL A 32 -23.34 -2.64 30.33
N ALA A 33 -23.48 -1.35 30.06
CA ALA A 33 -24.69 -0.80 29.46
C ALA A 33 -24.95 -1.33 28.05
N LEU A 34 -23.89 -1.51 27.25
CA LEU A 34 -23.99 -2.13 25.94
C LEU A 34 -24.50 -3.57 26.03
N LEU A 35 -23.92 -4.37 26.94
CA LEU A 35 -24.33 -5.76 27.15
C LEU A 35 -25.81 -5.85 27.54
N CYS A 36 -26.22 -5.12 28.58
CA CYS A 36 -27.61 -5.10 29.05
C CYS A 36 -28.58 -4.67 27.94
N ALA A 37 -28.23 -3.60 27.21
CA ALA A 37 -29.10 -3.08 26.16
C ALA A 37 -29.24 -4.03 24.98
N LEU A 38 -28.15 -4.69 24.55
CA LEU A 38 -28.20 -5.69 23.48
C LEU A 38 -28.94 -6.96 23.90
N LYS A 39 -28.76 -7.43 25.14
CA LYS A 39 -29.50 -8.58 25.66
C LYS A 39 -31.01 -8.34 25.68
N GLU A 40 -31.44 -7.14 26.09
CA GLU A 40 -32.86 -6.77 26.03
C GLU A 40 -33.40 -6.64 24.61
N LEU A 41 -32.55 -6.29 23.64
CA LEU A 41 -32.93 -6.13 22.23
C LEU A 41 -32.80 -7.44 21.44
N GLU A 42 -32.20 -8.48 22.02
CA GLU A 42 -31.96 -9.79 21.40
C GLU A 42 -33.19 -10.35 20.68
N PRO A 43 -34.42 -10.35 21.27
CA PRO A 43 -35.60 -10.85 20.58
C PRO A 43 -36.02 -10.01 19.37
N CYS A 44 -35.78 -8.69 19.43
CA CYS A 44 -36.12 -7.78 18.34
C CYS A 44 -35.12 -7.86 17.18
N LEU A 45 -33.85 -8.14 17.51
CA LEU A 45 -32.75 -8.26 16.55
C LEU A 45 -32.65 -9.68 15.95
N GLN A 46 -33.32 -10.67 16.57
CA GLN A 46 -33.27 -12.07 16.17
C GLN A 46 -31.83 -12.62 16.10
N CYS A 47 -30.97 -12.17 17.00
CA CYS A 47 -29.57 -12.56 17.08
C CYS A 47 -29.30 -13.35 18.37
N ARG A 48 -28.10 -13.91 18.51
CA ARG A 48 -27.61 -14.48 19.77
C ARG A 48 -26.55 -13.57 20.38
N ILE A 49 -26.68 -13.22 21.65
CA ILE A 49 -25.68 -12.42 22.37
C ILE A 49 -24.72 -13.34 23.14
N THR A 50 -23.42 -13.10 22.96
CA THR A 50 -22.33 -13.65 23.78
C THR A 50 -21.46 -12.51 24.30
N ALA A 51 -20.57 -12.79 25.25
CA ALA A 51 -19.64 -11.81 25.81
C ALA A 51 -18.20 -12.32 25.77
N VAL A 52 -17.26 -11.39 25.62
CA VAL A 52 -15.83 -11.65 25.77
C VAL A 52 -15.23 -10.64 26.75
N HIS A 53 -14.44 -11.13 27.69
CA HIS A 53 -13.62 -10.32 28.59
C HIS A 53 -12.15 -10.58 28.29
N VAL A 54 -11.36 -9.50 28.20
CA VAL A 54 -9.91 -9.58 28.06
C VAL A 54 -9.29 -9.05 29.34
N GLU A 55 -8.68 -9.95 30.11
CA GLU A 55 -7.97 -9.66 31.35
C GLU A 55 -6.51 -9.35 30.98
N HIS A 56 -6.05 -8.13 31.30
CA HIS A 56 -4.84 -7.54 30.71
C HIS A 56 -3.56 -7.77 31.54
N GLY A 57 -3.63 -8.44 32.70
CA GLY A 57 -2.48 -8.75 33.56
C GLY A 57 -1.88 -7.54 34.30
N ILE A 58 -2.45 -6.34 34.16
CA ILE A 58 -1.83 -5.08 34.62
C ILE A 58 -1.92 -4.90 36.14
N ARG A 59 -2.97 -5.41 36.80
CA ARG A 59 -3.30 -5.05 38.20
C ARG A 59 -3.50 -6.21 39.17
N GLY A 60 -3.05 -7.42 38.81
CA GLY A 60 -3.17 -8.60 39.67
C GLY A 60 -4.61 -8.79 40.21
N ASN A 61 -4.79 -8.59 41.52
CA ASN A 61 -6.07 -8.82 42.22
C ASN A 61 -7.25 -7.96 41.75
N GLU A 62 -7.05 -6.73 41.26
CA GLU A 62 -8.16 -5.91 40.74
C GLU A 62 -8.72 -6.49 39.44
N SER A 63 -7.81 -6.95 38.57
CA SER A 63 -8.17 -7.59 37.30
C SER A 63 -8.97 -8.87 37.51
N ILE A 64 -8.63 -9.65 38.55
CA ILE A 64 -9.39 -10.84 38.95
C ILE A 64 -10.79 -10.47 39.45
N ARG A 65 -10.93 -9.37 40.20
CA ARG A 65 -12.24 -8.88 40.67
C ARG A 65 -13.12 -8.40 39.52
N ASP A 66 -12.55 -7.69 38.55
CA ASP A 66 -13.29 -7.23 37.37
C ASP A 66 -13.74 -8.42 36.51
N ALA A 67 -12.89 -9.43 36.32
CA ALA A 67 -13.25 -10.66 35.63
C ALA A 67 -14.38 -11.41 36.35
N GLN A 68 -14.33 -11.51 37.69
CA GLN A 68 -15.40 -12.11 38.48
C GLN A 68 -16.70 -11.32 38.38
N PHE A 69 -16.65 -9.99 38.46
CA PHE A 69 -17.83 -9.14 38.28
C PHE A 69 -18.48 -9.35 36.90
N VAL A 70 -17.68 -9.43 35.84
CA VAL A 70 -18.18 -9.69 34.48
C VAL A 70 -18.77 -11.09 34.36
N GLN A 71 -18.17 -12.10 35.01
CA GLN A 71 -18.73 -13.46 35.08
C GLN A 71 -20.10 -13.45 35.77
N ASP A 72 -20.20 -12.86 36.96
CA ASP A 72 -21.46 -12.80 37.73
C ASP A 72 -22.57 -12.06 36.94
N LEU A 73 -22.20 -10.99 36.24
CA LEU A 73 -23.12 -10.24 35.37
C LEU A 73 -23.61 -11.08 34.20
N CYS A 74 -22.71 -11.80 33.53
CA CYS A 74 -23.06 -12.64 32.39
C CYS A 74 -23.93 -13.83 32.83
N ASP A 75 -23.65 -14.43 33.98
CA ASP A 75 -24.46 -15.51 34.56
C ASP A 75 -25.88 -15.01 34.89
N MET A 76 -26.00 -13.82 35.50
CA MET A 76 -27.29 -13.19 35.81
C MET A 76 -28.11 -12.89 34.54
N LEU A 77 -27.45 -12.48 33.46
CA LEU A 77 -28.10 -12.16 32.18
C LEU A 77 -28.29 -13.39 31.28
N GLU A 78 -27.85 -14.58 31.70
CA GLU A 78 -27.83 -15.80 30.89
C GLU A 78 -27.10 -15.58 29.54
N VAL A 79 -25.93 -14.94 29.59
CA VAL A 79 -25.07 -14.67 28.43
C VAL A 79 -23.80 -15.50 28.54
N PRO A 80 -23.45 -16.34 27.54
CA PRO A 80 -22.18 -17.06 27.53
C PRO A 80 -21.00 -16.08 27.52
N LEU A 81 -20.08 -16.25 28.48
CA LEU A 81 -18.85 -15.46 28.61
C LEU A 81 -17.63 -16.29 28.22
N THR A 82 -16.73 -15.71 27.43
CA THR A 82 -15.36 -16.21 27.23
C THR A 82 -14.36 -15.23 27.83
N VAL A 83 -13.46 -15.72 28.67
CA VAL A 83 -12.40 -14.91 29.29
C VAL A 83 -11.06 -15.27 28.66
N HIS A 84 -10.33 -14.26 28.18
CA HIS A 84 -8.96 -14.39 27.69
C HIS A 84 -8.00 -13.64 28.60
N HIS A 85 -6.92 -14.30 28.99
CA HIS A 85 -5.83 -13.71 29.77
C HIS A 85 -4.69 -13.33 28.83
N VAL A 86 -4.24 -12.08 28.91
CA VAL A 86 -3.10 -11.57 28.12
C VAL A 86 -2.15 -10.79 29.04
N ASP A 87 -0.85 -10.96 28.84
CA ASP A 87 0.17 -10.21 29.59
C ASP A 87 0.53 -8.91 28.87
N VAL A 88 -0.18 -7.83 29.19
CA VAL A 88 0.11 -6.50 28.60
C VAL A 88 1.47 -5.95 29.04
N PRO A 89 1.87 -5.99 30.34
CA PRO A 89 3.17 -5.49 30.76
C PRO A 89 4.35 -6.14 30.04
N GLU A 90 4.34 -7.48 29.92
CA GLU A 90 5.38 -8.22 29.22
C GLU A 90 5.42 -7.83 27.73
N PHE A 91 4.25 -7.81 27.07
CA PHE A 91 4.16 -7.45 25.66
C PHE A 91 4.60 -6.00 25.37
N ALA A 92 4.23 -5.05 26.24
CA ALA A 92 4.64 -3.65 26.14
C ALA A 92 6.17 -3.50 26.24
N ALA A 93 6.79 -4.20 27.20
CA ALA A 93 8.24 -4.21 27.38
C ALA A 93 8.97 -4.83 26.18
N MET A 94 8.46 -5.96 25.65
CA MET A 94 9.04 -6.64 24.49
C MET A 94 8.97 -5.81 23.21
N GLN A 95 7.89 -5.03 23.01
CA GLN A 95 7.68 -4.25 21.79
C GLN A 95 8.17 -2.80 21.90
N GLY A 96 8.55 -2.34 23.09
CA GLY A 96 8.95 -0.95 23.32
C GLY A 96 7.81 0.06 23.12
N ILE A 97 6.57 -0.33 23.42
CA ILE A 97 5.38 0.51 23.24
C ILE A 97 4.69 0.80 24.58
N GLY A 98 3.86 1.84 24.64
CA GLY A 98 3.08 2.15 25.83
C GLY A 98 2.04 1.07 26.18
N ILE A 99 1.69 0.98 27.47
CA ILE A 99 0.75 -0.02 28.01
C ILE A 99 -0.64 0.07 27.34
N GLU A 100 -1.17 1.28 27.08
CA GLU A 100 -2.47 1.45 26.42
C GLU A 100 -2.48 0.87 25.00
N GLU A 101 -1.41 1.11 24.24
CA GLU A 101 -1.27 0.59 22.87
C GLU A 101 -1.07 -0.93 22.88
N ALA A 102 -0.25 -1.46 23.81
CA ALA A 102 -0.09 -2.89 24.01
C ALA A 102 -1.41 -3.58 24.37
N ALA A 103 -2.18 -3.02 25.30
CA ALA A 103 -3.50 -3.50 25.68
C ALA A 103 -4.46 -3.50 24.49
N ARG A 104 -4.46 -2.43 23.70
CA ARG A 104 -5.26 -2.31 22.48
C ARG A 104 -4.89 -3.40 21.48
N ILE A 105 -3.61 -3.61 21.19
CA ILE A 105 -3.13 -4.63 20.24
C ILE A 105 -3.55 -6.03 20.68
N LEU A 106 -3.27 -6.40 21.94
CA LEU A 106 -3.58 -7.73 22.46
C LEU A 106 -5.08 -7.99 22.46
N ARG A 107 -5.89 -6.98 22.81
CA ARG A 107 -7.36 -7.07 22.75
C ARG A 107 -7.86 -7.32 21.33
N TYR A 108 -7.35 -6.61 20.33
CA TYR A 108 -7.72 -6.85 18.94
C TYR A 108 -7.25 -8.23 18.44
N ARG A 109 -6.07 -8.70 18.85
CA ARG A 109 -5.62 -10.07 18.54
C ARG A 109 -6.57 -11.12 19.11
N VAL A 110 -7.09 -10.94 20.32
CA VAL A 110 -8.12 -11.84 20.86
C VAL A 110 -9.35 -11.82 19.96
N PHE A 111 -9.85 -10.64 19.59
CA PHE A 111 -11.03 -10.51 18.73
C PHE A 111 -10.85 -11.14 17.35
N GLU A 112 -9.67 -10.99 16.74
CA GLU A 112 -9.32 -11.57 15.44
C GLU A 112 -9.30 -13.11 15.45
N ASN A 113 -9.05 -13.72 16.61
CA ASN A 113 -8.95 -15.18 16.77
C ASN A 113 -10.24 -15.83 17.30
N LEU A 114 -11.33 -15.08 17.44
CA LEU A 114 -12.62 -15.65 17.85
C LEU A 114 -13.20 -16.51 16.71
N THR A 115 -13.62 -17.73 17.02
CA THR A 115 -14.07 -18.71 16.01
C THR A 115 -15.55 -18.65 15.70
N GLU A 116 -16.39 -18.17 16.64
CA GLU A 116 -17.85 -18.28 16.56
C GLU A 116 -18.65 -16.97 16.34
N PRO A 117 -18.17 -15.75 16.66
CA PRO A 117 -18.92 -14.55 16.36
C PRO A 117 -18.56 -13.96 14.99
N SER A 118 -19.58 -13.72 14.17
CA SER A 118 -19.44 -12.90 12.95
C SER A 118 -19.33 -11.41 13.27
N VAL A 119 -19.70 -11.01 14.49
CA VAL A 119 -19.79 -9.61 14.92
C VAL A 119 -19.25 -9.42 16.34
N VAL A 120 -18.35 -8.45 16.52
CA VAL A 120 -17.85 -8.00 17.83
C VAL A 120 -18.34 -6.58 18.10
N ALA A 121 -19.07 -6.38 19.20
CA ALA A 121 -19.62 -5.09 19.59
C ALA A 121 -18.75 -4.39 20.64
N LEU A 122 -18.38 -3.14 20.36
CA LEU A 122 -17.57 -2.29 21.24
C LEU A 122 -18.39 -1.14 21.81
N ALA A 123 -18.07 -0.78 23.06
CA ALA A 123 -18.85 0.18 23.84
C ALA A 123 -18.48 1.66 23.61
N HIS A 124 -17.93 2.00 22.44
CA HIS A 124 -17.57 3.38 22.13
C HIS A 124 -18.82 4.26 21.98
N HIS A 125 -18.79 5.43 22.60
CA HIS A 125 -19.91 6.36 22.66
C HIS A 125 -19.61 7.73 22.02
N SER A 126 -20.53 8.69 22.07
CA SER A 126 -20.36 9.99 21.38
C SER A 126 -19.17 10.80 21.88
N ASP A 127 -18.87 10.70 23.16
CA ASP A 127 -17.79 11.48 23.77
C ASP A 127 -16.42 10.92 23.31
N ASP A 128 -16.23 9.58 23.29
CA ASP A 128 -15.06 8.94 22.65
C ASP A 128 -14.88 9.33 21.18
N GLN A 129 -16.00 9.51 20.45
CA GLN A 129 -15.97 9.96 19.07
C GLN A 129 -15.45 11.40 18.97
N ALA A 130 -15.95 12.29 19.83
CA ALA A 130 -15.47 13.66 19.89
C ALA A 130 -13.99 13.73 20.29
N GLU A 131 -13.56 12.93 21.27
CA GLU A 131 -12.15 12.78 21.65
C GLU A 131 -11.29 12.34 20.48
N THR A 132 -11.73 11.33 19.74
CA THR A 132 -11.01 10.82 18.57
C THR A 132 -10.88 11.88 17.50
N VAL A 133 -11.96 12.60 17.19
CA VAL A 133 -11.95 13.66 16.16
C VAL A 133 -11.01 14.80 16.56
N LEU A 134 -11.10 15.28 17.80
CA LEU A 134 -10.23 16.35 18.31
C LEU A 134 -8.76 15.93 18.34
N PHE A 135 -8.49 14.67 18.75
CA PHE A 135 -7.14 14.13 18.75
C PHE A 135 -6.55 14.08 17.33
N GLN A 136 -7.32 13.59 16.36
CA GLN A 136 -6.86 13.52 14.98
C GLN A 136 -6.69 14.91 14.34
N LEU A 137 -7.58 15.85 14.67
CA LEU A 137 -7.46 17.25 14.26
C LEU A 137 -6.15 17.87 14.79
N ALA A 138 -5.85 17.65 16.08
CA ALA A 138 -4.64 18.17 16.71
C ALA A 138 -3.34 17.56 16.14
N ARG A 139 -3.37 16.29 15.69
CA ARG A 139 -2.21 15.62 15.08
C ARG A 139 -1.95 16.02 13.63
N GLY A 140 -2.86 16.76 12.99
CA GLY A 140 -2.79 17.03 11.56
C GLY A 140 -3.27 15.82 10.76
N THR A 141 -4.54 15.83 10.37
CA THR A 141 -5.13 14.73 9.59
C THR A 141 -5.90 15.26 8.39
N GLY A 142 -6.07 14.41 7.38
CA GLY A 142 -6.98 14.66 6.26
C GLY A 142 -8.44 14.36 6.61
N LEU A 143 -9.33 14.51 5.63
CA LEU A 143 -10.77 14.28 5.79
C LEU A 143 -11.09 12.93 6.46
N ARG A 144 -10.40 11.86 6.07
CA ARG A 144 -10.60 10.50 6.60
C ARG A 144 -10.37 10.40 8.12
N GLY A 145 -9.41 11.13 8.69
CA GLY A 145 -9.20 11.13 10.14
C GLY A 145 -10.26 11.90 10.91
N LEU A 146 -10.85 12.94 10.28
CA LEU A 146 -11.96 13.71 10.85
C LEU A 146 -13.29 12.96 10.84
N CYS A 147 -13.41 11.86 10.09
CA CYS A 147 -14.56 10.95 10.15
C CYS A 147 -14.65 10.22 11.51
N GLY A 148 -13.60 10.26 12.34
CA GLY A 148 -13.57 9.59 13.64
C GLY A 148 -13.62 8.05 13.51
N MET A 149 -14.20 7.38 14.50
CA MET A 149 -14.40 5.93 14.44
C MET A 149 -15.59 5.58 13.54
N PRO A 150 -15.44 4.62 12.61
CA PRO A 150 -16.56 4.16 11.80
C PRO A 150 -17.54 3.33 12.64
N PRO A 151 -18.85 3.42 12.38
CA PRO A 151 -19.86 2.61 13.08
C PRO A 151 -19.69 1.11 12.87
N VAL A 152 -19.25 0.71 11.67
CA VAL A 152 -18.96 -0.67 11.27
C VAL A 152 -17.56 -0.72 10.64
N ARG A 153 -16.76 -1.71 10.99
CA ARG A 153 -15.42 -1.93 10.43
C ARG A 153 -15.14 -3.43 10.31
N GLU A 154 -14.78 -3.89 9.12
CA GLU A 154 -14.24 -5.25 8.94
C GLU A 154 -12.94 -5.41 9.75
N LEU A 155 -12.88 -6.44 10.60
CA LEU A 155 -11.68 -6.78 11.38
C LEU A 155 -10.90 -7.89 10.70
N THR A 156 -11.60 -8.95 10.29
CA THR A 156 -11.09 -10.05 9.46
C THR A 156 -12.10 -10.30 8.34
N ASN A 157 -11.81 -11.24 7.43
CA ASN A 157 -12.76 -11.61 6.37
C ASN A 157 -14.08 -12.22 6.89
N HIS A 158 -14.16 -12.55 8.19
CA HIS A 158 -15.31 -13.20 8.81
C HIS A 158 -15.83 -12.48 10.07
N ILE A 159 -15.09 -11.48 10.59
CA ILE A 159 -15.46 -10.74 11.81
C ILE A 159 -15.60 -9.26 11.50
N ARG A 160 -16.76 -8.71 11.87
CA ARG A 160 -17.06 -7.27 11.80
C ARG A 160 -17.08 -6.65 13.19
N LEU A 161 -16.48 -5.47 13.33
CA LEU A 161 -16.57 -4.66 14.54
C LEU A 161 -17.68 -3.64 14.41
N ILE A 162 -18.56 -3.58 15.40
CA ILE A 162 -19.66 -2.61 15.45
C ILE A 162 -19.55 -1.73 16.69
N ARG A 163 -19.99 -0.48 16.57
CA ARG A 163 -20.03 0.50 17.68
C ARG A 163 -21.44 1.08 17.81
N PRO A 164 -22.41 0.32 18.39
CA PRO A 164 -23.82 0.72 18.40
C PRO A 164 -24.11 1.99 19.20
N MET A 165 -23.19 2.40 20.08
CA MET A 165 -23.36 3.53 20.99
C MET A 165 -22.74 4.84 20.51
N LEU A 166 -22.18 4.94 19.30
CA LEU A 166 -21.50 6.17 18.83
C LEU A 166 -22.39 7.44 18.87
N GLY A 167 -23.72 7.30 18.81
CA GLY A 167 -24.65 8.42 18.96
C GLY A 167 -25.14 8.66 20.39
N VAL A 168 -24.80 7.80 21.34
CA VAL A 168 -25.26 7.84 22.74
C VAL A 168 -24.24 8.60 23.58
N THR A 169 -24.69 9.52 24.43
CA THR A 169 -23.81 10.26 25.35
C THR A 169 -23.50 9.47 26.61
N ARG A 170 -22.35 9.76 27.23
CA ARG A 170 -21.98 9.20 28.54
C ARG A 170 -23.08 9.37 29.59
N ALA A 171 -23.67 10.57 29.67
CA ALA A 171 -24.78 10.86 30.57
C ALA A 171 -26.02 9.96 30.34
N ARG A 172 -26.32 9.59 29.09
CA ARG A 172 -27.44 8.68 28.77
C ARG A 172 -27.14 7.24 29.18
N ILE A 173 -25.87 6.83 29.10
CA ILE A 173 -25.41 5.50 29.55
C ILE A 173 -25.59 5.40 31.07
N GLU A 174 -25.09 6.38 31.82
CA GLU A 174 -25.21 6.40 33.29
C GLU A 174 -26.67 6.45 33.74
N ALA A 175 -27.51 7.26 33.08
CA ALA A 175 -28.94 7.32 33.37
C ALA A 175 -29.66 5.99 33.10
N TYR A 176 -29.25 5.25 32.06
CA TYR A 176 -29.79 3.94 31.75
C TYR A 176 -29.42 2.91 32.82
N LEU A 177 -28.15 2.80 33.19
CA LEU A 177 -27.69 1.88 34.25
C LEU A 177 -28.37 2.18 35.59
N LYS A 178 -28.44 3.46 35.96
CA LYS A 178 -29.13 3.91 37.17
C LYS A 178 -30.60 3.51 37.18
N LYS A 179 -31.29 3.61 36.03
CA LYS A 179 -32.69 3.19 35.89
C LYS A 179 -32.87 1.68 36.08
N GLN A 180 -31.88 0.88 35.69
CA GLN A 180 -31.92 -0.58 35.87
C GLN A 180 -31.45 -1.04 37.25
N GLY A 181 -30.84 -0.16 38.04
CA GLY A 181 -30.17 -0.56 39.27
C GLY A 181 -28.93 -1.42 39.01
N GLN A 182 -28.35 -1.33 37.80
CA GLN A 182 -27.20 -2.13 37.40
C GLN A 182 -25.90 -1.46 37.87
N SER A 183 -25.10 -2.19 38.65
CA SER A 183 -23.75 -1.77 39.05
C SER A 183 -22.72 -1.98 37.94
N TYR A 184 -21.57 -1.33 38.08
CA TYR A 184 -20.42 -1.44 37.17
C TYR A 184 -19.13 -1.13 37.94
N CYS A 185 -17.98 -1.57 37.42
CA CYS A 185 -16.66 -1.24 37.97
C CYS A 185 -16.25 0.19 37.59
N THR A 186 -15.68 0.94 38.52
CA THR A 186 -15.10 2.27 38.28
C THR A 186 -13.58 2.16 38.25
N ASP A 187 -12.98 2.54 37.12
CA ASP A 187 -11.54 2.41 36.91
C ASP A 187 -10.78 3.69 37.33
N ALA A 188 -9.82 3.55 38.26
CA ALA A 188 -9.04 4.64 38.84
C ALA A 188 -7.91 5.18 37.94
N THR A 189 -7.50 4.47 36.87
CA THR A 189 -6.43 4.96 35.98
C THR A 189 -6.86 5.99 34.95
N ASN A 190 -8.14 6.41 34.96
CA ASN A 190 -8.67 7.38 34.00
C ASN A 190 -8.24 8.84 34.28
N GLU A 191 -7.44 9.07 35.34
CA GLU A 191 -7.09 10.43 35.81
C GLU A 191 -5.69 10.91 35.38
N ASP A 192 -4.89 10.08 34.69
CA ASP A 192 -3.55 10.48 34.26
C ASP A 192 -3.59 11.36 33.00
N GLU A 193 -3.51 12.68 33.18
CA GLU A 193 -3.50 13.67 32.10
C GLU A 193 -2.23 13.64 31.22
N ALA A 194 -1.20 12.86 31.55
CA ALA A 194 -0.01 12.72 30.71
C ALA A 194 -0.36 12.13 29.33
N TYR A 195 -1.45 11.37 29.23
CA TYR A 195 -1.94 10.82 27.98
C TYR A 195 -2.83 11.82 27.24
N SER A 196 -2.55 12.05 25.95
CA SER A 196 -3.25 13.08 25.15
C SER A 196 -4.78 12.90 25.12
N ARG A 197 -5.29 11.66 25.16
CA ARG A 197 -6.73 11.39 25.23
C ARG A 197 -7.34 11.81 26.56
N ASN A 198 -6.67 11.48 27.67
CA ASN A 198 -7.11 11.89 29.00
C ASN A 198 -7.10 13.41 29.13
N TYR A 199 -6.08 14.08 28.59
CA TYR A 199 -6.05 15.55 28.51
C TYR A 199 -7.24 16.11 27.70
N ILE A 200 -7.56 15.52 26.55
CA ILE A 200 -8.73 15.97 25.75
C ILE A 200 -10.02 15.80 26.54
N ARG A 201 -10.20 14.67 27.24
CA ARG A 201 -11.38 14.39 28.05
C ARG A 201 -11.49 15.32 29.27
N ALA A 202 -10.39 15.55 29.98
CA ALA A 202 -10.37 16.29 31.24
C ALA A 202 -10.37 17.82 31.04
N GLN A 203 -9.72 18.32 29.98
CA GLN A 203 -9.48 19.75 29.80
C GLN A 203 -10.18 20.30 28.56
N VAL A 204 -10.04 19.65 27.41
CA VAL A 204 -10.49 20.20 26.12
C VAL A 204 -12.00 20.08 25.95
N LEU A 205 -12.58 18.89 26.14
CA LEU A 205 -14.02 18.68 26.00
C LEU A 205 -14.85 19.53 26.98
N PRO A 206 -14.48 19.67 28.27
CA PRO A 206 -15.17 20.58 29.18
C PRO A 206 -15.10 22.05 28.75
N ALA A 207 -13.96 22.50 28.19
CA ALA A 207 -13.86 23.85 27.64
C ALA A 207 -14.84 24.07 26.47
N PHE A 208 -14.98 23.08 25.58
CA PHE A 208 -16.00 23.09 24.52
C PHE A 208 -17.43 23.06 25.09
N ALA A 209 -17.67 22.29 26.15
CA ALA A 209 -18.95 22.24 26.84
C ALA A 209 -19.33 23.59 27.46
N GLY A 210 -18.34 24.37 27.90
CA GLY A 210 -18.53 25.77 28.36
C GLY A 210 -19.02 26.72 27.26
N ILE A 211 -18.72 26.44 25.99
CA ILE A 211 -19.28 27.16 24.84
C ILE A 211 -20.69 26.62 24.53
N ASN A 212 -20.82 25.30 24.42
CA ASN A 212 -22.09 24.62 24.20
C ASN A 212 -22.07 23.23 24.83
N HIS A 213 -22.96 22.99 25.80
CA HIS A 213 -23.10 21.69 26.47
C HIS A 213 -23.36 20.49 25.54
N HIS A 214 -23.78 20.72 24.29
CA HIS A 214 -23.93 19.69 23.25
C HIS A 214 -22.72 19.55 22.32
N ALA A 215 -21.57 20.17 22.61
CA ALA A 215 -20.41 20.19 21.72
C ALA A 215 -19.94 18.79 21.29
N ALA A 216 -19.83 17.84 22.23
CA ALA A 216 -19.43 16.47 21.91
C ALA A 216 -20.37 15.79 20.89
N VAL A 217 -21.69 16.03 21.03
CA VAL A 217 -22.70 15.53 20.09
C VAL A 217 -22.52 16.17 18.71
N HIS A 218 -22.37 17.49 18.65
CA HIS A 218 -22.18 18.19 17.37
C HIS A 218 -20.88 17.78 16.65
N ILE A 219 -19.81 17.52 17.40
CA ILE A 219 -18.55 17.00 16.83
C ILE A 219 -18.78 15.60 16.24
N SER A 220 -19.46 14.70 16.97
CA SER A 220 -19.80 13.35 16.49
C SER A 220 -20.73 13.37 15.26
N GLU A 221 -21.71 14.27 15.23
CA GLU A 221 -22.59 14.48 14.07
C GLU A 221 -21.82 15.01 12.86
N THR A 222 -20.89 15.94 13.08
CA THR A 222 -20.00 16.46 12.03
C THR A 222 -19.15 15.34 11.46
N ALA A 223 -18.53 14.51 12.30
CA ALA A 223 -17.76 13.35 11.87
C ALA A 223 -18.61 12.38 11.04
N SER A 224 -19.87 12.16 11.42
CA SER A 224 -20.81 11.33 10.66
C SER A 224 -21.11 11.90 9.27
N ARG A 225 -21.33 13.21 9.16
CA ARG A 225 -21.53 13.88 7.85
C ARG A 225 -20.27 13.85 6.99
N LEU A 226 -19.10 14.04 7.60
CA LEU A 226 -17.82 13.94 6.90
C LEU A 226 -17.58 12.52 6.39
N ALA A 227 -18.00 11.48 7.11
CA ALA A 227 -17.91 10.10 6.65
C ALA A 227 -18.77 9.83 5.39
N GLU A 228 -19.96 10.44 5.29
CA GLU A 228 -20.80 10.35 4.07
C GLU A 228 -20.13 11.02 2.87
N VAL A 229 -19.49 12.18 3.08
CA VAL A 229 -18.73 12.88 2.04
C VAL A 229 -17.48 12.09 1.64
N GLU A 230 -16.76 11.54 2.61
CA GLU A 230 -15.57 10.72 2.38
C GLU A 230 -15.91 9.45 1.59
N ASP A 231 -17.02 8.78 1.87
CA ASP A 231 -17.50 7.63 1.09
C ASP A 231 -17.75 8.03 -0.38
N TYR A 232 -18.44 9.14 -0.61
CA TYR A 232 -18.66 9.64 -1.96
C TYR A 232 -17.34 9.95 -2.68
N LEU A 233 -16.43 10.68 -2.02
CA LEU A 233 -15.12 11.01 -2.58
C LEU A 233 -14.28 9.77 -2.85
N GLN A 234 -14.34 8.75 -1.99
CA GLN A 234 -13.65 7.49 -2.19
C GLN A 234 -14.18 6.75 -3.42
N ARG A 235 -15.49 6.70 -3.61
CA ARG A 235 -16.11 6.12 -4.82
C ARG A 235 -15.70 6.88 -6.08
N GLN A 236 -15.75 8.22 -6.06
CA GLN A 236 -15.29 9.04 -7.19
C GLN A 236 -13.80 8.84 -7.46
N THR A 237 -12.98 8.73 -6.41
CA THR A 237 -11.54 8.47 -6.52
C THR A 237 -11.29 7.14 -7.21
N LYS A 238 -11.96 6.06 -6.79
CA LYS A 238 -11.80 4.73 -7.41
C LYS A 238 -12.14 4.75 -8.90
N THR A 239 -13.29 5.33 -9.27
CA THR A 239 -13.66 5.47 -10.68
C THR A 239 -12.69 6.34 -11.47
N ALA A 240 -12.16 7.41 -10.87
CA ALA A 240 -11.15 8.26 -11.50
C ALA A 240 -9.81 7.53 -11.65
N PHE A 241 -9.43 6.72 -10.67
CA PHE A 241 -8.23 5.91 -10.66
C PHE A 241 -8.25 4.87 -11.77
N GLU A 242 -9.31 4.05 -11.84
CA GLU A 242 -9.50 3.05 -12.92
C GLU A 242 -9.44 3.71 -14.32
N LYS A 243 -9.94 4.94 -14.44
CA LYS A 243 -9.83 5.70 -15.68
C LYS A 243 -8.46 6.29 -15.90
N ALA A 244 -7.65 6.56 -14.87
CA ALA A 244 -6.35 7.20 -15.01
C ALA A 244 -5.22 6.21 -15.31
N VAL A 245 -5.34 4.98 -14.82
CA VAL A 245 -4.37 3.90 -15.06
C VAL A 245 -4.26 3.62 -16.56
N VAL A 246 -3.02 3.48 -17.02
CA VAL A 246 -2.66 3.16 -18.40
C VAL A 246 -1.97 1.80 -18.46
N GLU A 247 -1.04 1.54 -17.55
CA GLU A 247 -0.28 0.30 -17.44
C GLU A 247 -0.06 -0.06 -15.97
N GLU A 248 -0.09 -1.36 -15.66
CA GLU A 248 0.17 -1.93 -14.35
C GLU A 248 1.01 -3.20 -14.53
N TYR A 249 2.11 -3.29 -13.79
CA TYR A 249 3.04 -4.40 -13.86
C TYR A 249 3.45 -4.83 -12.44
N GLU A 250 3.32 -6.12 -12.14
CA GLU A 250 3.80 -6.70 -10.89
C GLU A 250 4.70 -7.91 -11.19
N PHE A 251 5.94 -7.87 -10.70
CA PHE A 251 6.88 -8.97 -10.84
C PHE A 251 7.15 -9.59 -9.47
N GLU A 252 6.56 -10.76 -9.20
CA GLU A 252 6.86 -11.63 -8.05
C GLU A 252 6.97 -10.89 -6.68
N ASN A 253 6.16 -9.84 -6.45
CA ASN A 253 6.21 -8.94 -5.28
C ASN A 253 7.53 -8.15 -5.08
N LEU A 254 8.46 -8.20 -6.04
CA LEU A 254 9.80 -7.63 -5.97
C LEU A 254 9.90 -6.23 -6.58
N CYS A 255 9.20 -6.02 -7.70
CA CYS A 255 9.08 -4.73 -8.38
C CYS A 255 7.63 -4.60 -8.84
N ALA A 256 7.02 -3.46 -8.52
CA ALA A 256 5.69 -3.12 -8.97
C ALA A 256 5.74 -1.73 -9.60
N GLU A 257 5.17 -1.60 -10.79
CA GLU A 257 5.09 -0.37 -11.55
C GLU A 257 3.63 -0.07 -11.89
N LEU A 258 3.25 1.19 -11.69
CA LEU A 258 1.93 1.69 -12.05
C LEU A 258 2.06 3.02 -12.78
N SER A 259 1.39 3.14 -13.92
CA SER A 259 1.47 4.31 -14.78
C SER A 259 0.11 5.00 -14.88
N LEU A 260 0.08 6.28 -14.52
CA LEU A 260 -1.10 7.14 -14.63
C LEU A 260 -0.97 8.16 -15.75
N SER A 261 -2.04 8.40 -16.50
CA SER A 261 -2.06 9.45 -17.53
C SER A 261 -2.02 10.85 -16.91
N THR A 262 -0.96 11.61 -17.20
CA THR A 262 -0.83 13.04 -16.82
C THR A 262 -2.01 13.86 -17.34
N ARG A 263 -2.40 13.68 -18.61
CA ARG A 263 -3.53 14.36 -19.23
C ARG A 263 -4.84 14.12 -18.46
N ARG A 264 -5.11 12.87 -18.06
CA ARG A 264 -6.33 12.54 -17.31
C ARG A 264 -6.28 13.15 -15.91
N LEU A 265 -5.13 13.08 -15.23
CA LEU A 265 -4.94 13.69 -13.91
C LEU A 265 -5.12 15.21 -13.93
N SER A 266 -4.53 15.91 -14.92
CA SER A 266 -4.63 17.38 -15.05
C SER A 266 -6.06 17.87 -15.38
N GLN A 267 -6.92 17.00 -15.92
CA GLN A 267 -8.33 17.32 -16.19
C GLN A 267 -9.23 17.11 -14.95
N MET A 268 -8.74 16.41 -13.92
CA MET A 268 -9.50 16.19 -12.70
C MET A 268 -9.44 17.41 -11.79
N HIS A 269 -10.46 17.56 -10.94
CA HIS A 269 -10.35 18.50 -9.82
C HIS A 269 -9.14 18.12 -8.94
N PRO A 270 -8.33 19.08 -8.45
CA PRO A 270 -7.12 18.80 -7.69
C PRO A 270 -7.34 17.89 -6.46
N ALA A 271 -8.52 17.99 -5.83
CA ALA A 271 -8.88 17.12 -4.70
C ALA A 271 -9.00 15.64 -5.10
N ILE A 272 -9.47 15.33 -6.31
CA ILE A 272 -9.57 13.94 -6.81
C ILE A 272 -8.20 13.48 -7.34
N ALA A 273 -7.49 14.32 -8.08
CA ALA A 273 -6.17 13.99 -8.60
C ALA A 273 -5.18 13.57 -7.48
N ARG A 274 -5.12 14.33 -6.38
CA ARG A 274 -4.30 13.98 -5.21
C ARG A 274 -4.71 12.65 -4.57
N ARG A 275 -6.01 12.36 -4.50
CA ARG A 275 -6.51 11.09 -3.96
C ARG A 275 -6.18 9.91 -4.86
N VAL A 276 -6.24 10.10 -6.18
CA VAL A 276 -5.83 9.10 -7.18
C VAL A 276 -4.33 8.82 -7.05
N ILE A 277 -3.51 9.86 -6.90
CA ILE A 277 -2.06 9.73 -6.64
C ILE A 277 -1.80 8.97 -5.33
N HIS A 278 -2.48 9.36 -4.25
CA HIS A 278 -2.35 8.66 -2.97
C HIS A 278 -2.78 7.19 -3.07
N MET A 279 -3.83 6.89 -3.85
CA MET A 279 -4.27 5.52 -4.12
C MET A 279 -3.21 4.71 -4.87
N ALA A 280 -2.58 5.28 -5.90
CA ALA A 280 -1.46 4.65 -6.63
C ALA A 280 -0.30 4.27 -5.69
N ILE A 281 0.10 5.19 -4.81
CA ILE A 281 1.17 4.95 -3.85
C ILE A 281 0.78 3.81 -2.89
N ALA A 282 -0.45 3.86 -2.36
CA ALA A 282 -0.93 2.89 -1.39
C ALA A 282 -1.08 1.47 -1.97
N GLU A 283 -1.51 1.34 -3.23
CA GLU A 283 -1.60 0.05 -3.92
C GLU A 283 -0.21 -0.58 -4.08
N LEU A 284 0.76 0.16 -4.61
CA LEU A 284 2.13 -0.35 -4.82
C LEU A 284 2.86 -0.68 -3.51
N LEU A 285 2.72 0.17 -2.48
CA LEU A 285 3.36 -0.08 -1.19
C LEU A 285 2.60 -1.10 -0.33
N HIS A 286 1.38 -1.48 -0.71
CA HIS A 286 0.45 -2.25 0.13
C HIS A 286 0.25 -1.62 1.52
N SER A 287 0.48 -0.31 1.61
CA SER A 287 0.53 0.47 2.84
C SER A 287 0.51 1.95 2.49
N ALA A 288 -0.17 2.75 3.29
CA ALA A 288 -0.08 4.21 3.26
C ALA A 288 0.68 4.76 4.47
N LYS A 289 1.37 3.89 5.21
CA LYS A 289 2.15 4.29 6.38
C LYS A 289 3.30 5.18 5.92
N ASP A 290 3.53 6.29 6.63
CA ASP A 290 4.55 7.30 6.37
C ASP A 290 4.36 8.13 5.08
N ILE A 291 3.21 7.99 4.40
CA ILE A 291 2.84 8.83 3.25
C ILE A 291 2.04 10.05 3.72
N GLU A 292 2.73 11.18 3.86
CA GLU A 292 2.15 12.47 4.21
C GLU A 292 1.61 13.26 2.99
N ALA A 293 0.85 14.32 3.27
CA ALA A 293 0.30 15.20 2.24
C ALA A 293 1.38 15.83 1.34
N VAL A 294 2.55 16.15 1.92
CA VAL A 294 3.69 16.69 1.17
C VAL A 294 4.16 15.75 0.07
N HIS A 295 4.19 14.44 0.32
CA HIS A 295 4.59 13.44 -0.68
C HIS A 295 3.58 13.38 -1.85
N VAL A 296 2.29 13.47 -1.54
CA VAL A 296 1.23 13.49 -2.56
C VAL A 296 1.29 14.78 -3.38
N ASP A 297 1.54 15.92 -2.72
CA ASP A 297 1.67 17.22 -3.38
C ASP A 297 2.92 17.27 -4.28
N GLU A 298 4.05 16.70 -3.85
CA GLU A 298 5.25 16.60 -4.68
C GLU A 298 5.00 15.82 -5.98
N VAL A 299 4.30 14.68 -5.90
CA VAL A 299 3.89 13.93 -7.10
C VAL A 299 2.91 14.74 -7.94
N TYR A 300 1.95 15.42 -7.31
CA TYR A 300 0.96 16.23 -8.03
C TYR A 300 1.63 17.38 -8.80
N HIS A 301 2.64 18.03 -8.21
CA HIS A 301 3.41 19.07 -8.89
C HIS A 301 4.29 18.53 -10.02
N LEU A 302 4.66 17.24 -10.00
CA LEU A 302 5.39 16.59 -11.09
C LEU A 302 4.62 16.62 -12.43
N LEU A 303 3.29 16.77 -12.38
CA LEU A 303 2.42 16.93 -13.56
C LEU A 303 2.75 18.16 -14.40
N ASP A 304 3.44 19.16 -13.85
CA ASP A 304 3.83 20.39 -14.55
C ASP A 304 5.31 20.41 -14.97
N HIS A 305 6.09 19.39 -14.60
CA HIS A 305 7.54 19.34 -14.84
C HIS A 305 7.90 18.80 -16.23
N VAL A 306 9.14 19.01 -16.66
CA VAL A 306 9.66 18.42 -17.91
C VAL A 306 9.79 16.89 -17.81
N GLU A 307 9.78 16.21 -18.96
CA GLU A 307 10.03 14.78 -19.07
C GLU A 307 11.36 14.39 -18.37
N GLY A 308 11.35 13.26 -17.65
CA GLY A 308 12.50 12.76 -16.90
C GLY A 308 12.66 13.35 -15.50
N ALA A 309 11.85 14.35 -15.10
CA ALA A 309 11.78 14.79 -13.72
C ALA A 309 11.34 13.63 -12.81
N SER A 310 11.98 13.48 -11.65
CA SER A 310 11.71 12.39 -10.73
C SER A 310 11.86 12.80 -9.28
N ILE A 311 11.12 12.14 -8.40
CA ILE A 311 11.18 12.27 -6.95
C ILE A 311 11.29 10.89 -6.29
N GLN A 312 11.75 10.89 -5.04
CA GLN A 312 11.84 9.71 -4.20
C GLN A 312 10.89 9.86 -3.02
N LEU A 313 10.06 8.85 -2.79
CA LEU A 313 9.08 8.80 -1.72
C LEU A 313 9.49 7.75 -0.67
N PRO A 314 8.91 7.81 0.55
CA PRO A 314 9.05 6.74 1.54
C PRO A 314 8.66 5.36 0.97
N GLY A 315 9.19 4.31 1.60
CA GLY A 315 8.94 2.94 1.13
C GLY A 315 9.73 2.58 -0.14
N TRP A 316 10.81 3.31 -0.43
CA TRP A 316 11.69 3.06 -1.59
C TRP A 316 10.97 3.19 -2.92
N MET A 317 10.02 4.11 -3.01
CA MET A 317 9.26 4.36 -4.23
C MET A 317 9.88 5.53 -5.00
N LYS A 318 10.17 5.30 -6.27
CA LYS A 318 10.55 6.35 -7.21
C LYS A 318 9.34 6.72 -8.06
N VAL A 319 9.07 8.01 -8.21
CA VAL A 319 8.05 8.51 -9.12
C VAL A 319 8.70 9.42 -10.15
N TYR A 320 8.39 9.23 -11.43
CA TYR A 320 8.96 10.04 -12.50
C TYR A 320 7.97 10.33 -13.62
N ARG A 321 8.20 11.42 -14.33
CA ARG A 321 7.42 11.79 -15.52
C ARG A 321 8.05 11.15 -16.76
N ASP A 322 7.25 10.41 -17.52
CA ASP A 322 7.60 9.90 -18.83
C ASP A 322 6.56 10.33 -19.86
N SER A 323 6.89 11.32 -20.69
CA SER A 323 5.99 11.89 -21.69
C SER A 323 4.61 12.27 -21.10
N ASP A 324 3.56 11.52 -21.46
CA ASP A 324 2.18 11.70 -21.03
C ASP A 324 1.82 10.87 -19.77
N LEU A 325 2.79 10.23 -19.12
CA LEU A 325 2.61 9.36 -17.96
C LEU A 325 3.34 9.90 -16.72
N ILE A 326 2.74 9.65 -15.55
CA ILE A 326 3.44 9.60 -14.26
C ILE A 326 3.59 8.13 -13.91
N VAL A 327 4.84 7.71 -13.76
CA VAL A 327 5.21 6.32 -13.49
C VAL A 327 5.63 6.22 -12.02
N PHE A 328 4.95 5.35 -11.29
CA PHE A 328 5.26 4.98 -9.91
C PHE A 328 5.96 3.64 -9.93
N MET A 329 7.15 3.56 -9.34
CA MET A 329 7.97 2.36 -9.31
C MET A 329 8.41 2.09 -7.88
N LYS A 330 8.06 0.91 -7.36
CA LYS A 330 8.61 0.41 -6.11
C LYS A 330 9.99 -0.20 -6.37
N VAL A 331 11.03 0.39 -5.78
CA VAL A 331 12.41 -0.08 -5.89
C VAL A 331 12.65 -1.12 -4.77
N PRO A 332 13.28 -2.28 -5.06
CA PRO A 332 13.64 -3.23 -4.01
C PRO A 332 14.53 -2.59 -2.94
N THR A 333 14.31 -2.90 -1.67
CA THR A 333 15.12 -2.36 -0.56
C THR A 333 16.54 -2.91 -0.61
N ARG A 334 17.52 -2.14 -0.14
CA ARG A 334 18.93 -2.54 -0.10
C ARG A 334 19.16 -3.86 0.66
N GLU A 335 18.43 -4.13 1.75
CA GLU A 335 18.57 -5.38 2.52
C GLU A 335 17.93 -6.60 1.83
N LEU A 336 16.76 -6.45 1.20
CA LEU A 336 16.15 -7.52 0.39
C LEU A 336 17.05 -7.83 -0.82
N TYR A 337 17.62 -6.78 -1.38
CA TYR A 337 18.59 -6.83 -2.45
C TYR A 337 19.93 -7.45 -1.99
N GLU A 338 20.44 -7.12 -0.81
CA GLU A 338 21.66 -7.69 -0.22
C GLU A 338 21.47 -9.18 0.10
N GLN A 339 20.33 -9.59 0.66
CA GLN A 339 19.96 -11.00 0.89
C GLN A 339 19.82 -11.82 -0.40
N MET A 340 19.42 -11.19 -1.51
CA MET A 340 19.42 -11.81 -2.85
C MET A 340 20.83 -11.83 -3.46
N SER A 341 21.63 -10.78 -3.24
CA SER A 341 23.00 -10.66 -3.75
C SER A 341 23.99 -11.58 -3.04
N GLU A 342 23.77 -11.93 -1.77
CA GLU A 342 24.54 -12.97 -1.06
C GLU A 342 24.35 -14.35 -1.68
N LYS A 343 23.23 -14.58 -2.40
CA LYS A 343 22.97 -15.81 -3.17
C LYS A 343 23.36 -15.72 -4.65
N VAL A 344 23.60 -14.53 -5.19
CA VAL A 344 23.91 -14.35 -6.62
C VAL A 344 25.24 -13.59 -6.74
N GLN A 345 26.33 -14.35 -6.87
CA GLN A 345 27.55 -13.80 -7.46
C GLN A 345 27.20 -13.22 -8.85
N PRO A 346 27.82 -12.12 -9.30
CA PRO A 346 27.55 -11.56 -10.62
C PRO A 346 27.88 -12.60 -11.70
N GLN A 347 26.86 -13.28 -12.23
CA GLN A 347 27.04 -14.32 -13.22
C GLN A 347 27.02 -13.70 -14.60
N GLU A 348 28.11 -13.88 -15.33
CA GLU A 348 28.17 -13.51 -16.74
C GLU A 348 27.14 -14.30 -17.56
N LEU A 349 26.65 -13.68 -18.63
CA LEU A 349 25.84 -14.33 -19.64
C LEU A 349 26.66 -15.36 -20.39
N ILE A 350 26.04 -16.48 -20.73
CA ILE A 350 26.56 -17.42 -21.74
C ILE A 350 26.52 -16.68 -23.09
N PRO A 351 27.68 -16.48 -23.76
CA PRO A 351 27.71 -15.77 -25.03
C PRO A 351 26.92 -16.51 -26.12
N VAL A 352 26.00 -15.80 -26.77
CA VAL A 352 25.29 -16.32 -27.95
C VAL A 352 25.90 -15.70 -29.20
N THR A 353 26.46 -16.54 -30.07
CA THR A 353 27.03 -16.09 -31.35
C THR A 353 25.99 -16.18 -32.44
N VAL A 354 25.81 -15.10 -33.18
CA VAL A 354 24.98 -15.04 -34.39
C VAL A 354 25.92 -14.85 -35.57
N SER A 355 26.09 -15.87 -36.38
CA SER A 355 27.00 -15.88 -37.53
C SER A 355 26.50 -15.02 -38.67
N ALA A 356 27.42 -14.59 -39.56
CA ALA A 356 27.05 -13.84 -40.76
C ALA A 356 26.10 -14.63 -41.70
N GLN A 357 26.14 -15.97 -41.65
CA GLN A 357 25.22 -16.82 -42.43
C GLN A 357 23.81 -16.77 -41.86
N GLU A 358 23.66 -16.91 -40.53
CA GLU A 358 22.36 -16.83 -39.85
C GLU A 358 21.68 -15.48 -40.07
N ILE A 359 22.42 -14.37 -39.96
CA ILE A 359 21.83 -13.04 -40.19
C ILE A 359 21.42 -12.85 -41.67
N LYS A 360 22.20 -13.40 -42.61
CA LYS A 360 21.83 -13.39 -44.03
C LYS A 360 20.55 -14.19 -44.31
N MET A 361 20.36 -15.32 -43.64
CA MET A 361 19.14 -16.12 -43.75
C MET A 361 17.92 -15.34 -43.24
N LEU A 362 18.05 -14.62 -42.10
CA LEU A 362 16.97 -13.76 -41.59
C LEU A 362 16.50 -12.71 -42.62
N LYS A 363 17.45 -12.14 -43.37
CA LYS A 363 17.16 -11.20 -44.46
C LYS A 363 16.51 -11.88 -45.66
N GLN A 364 17.05 -13.01 -46.11
CA GLN A 364 16.59 -13.68 -47.35
C GLN A 364 15.22 -14.34 -47.20
N GLU A 365 14.96 -14.94 -46.05
CA GLU A 365 13.75 -15.72 -45.79
C GLU A 365 12.66 -14.89 -45.07
N GLN A 366 12.96 -13.64 -44.70
CA GLN A 366 12.10 -12.78 -43.89
C GLN A 366 11.62 -13.46 -42.59
N THR A 367 12.50 -14.23 -41.96
CA THR A 367 12.22 -14.99 -40.74
C THR A 367 12.69 -14.26 -39.49
N THR A 368 12.24 -14.73 -38.33
CA THR A 368 12.67 -14.26 -37.01
C THR A 368 13.49 -15.34 -36.32
N MET A 369 14.59 -14.97 -35.67
CA MET A 369 15.35 -15.85 -34.78
C MET A 369 15.04 -15.52 -33.32
N GLN A 370 14.70 -16.54 -32.53
CA GLN A 370 14.57 -16.39 -31.09
C GLN A 370 15.89 -16.74 -30.40
N ILE A 371 16.30 -15.90 -29.45
CA ILE A 371 17.50 -16.10 -28.63
C ILE A 371 17.11 -16.10 -27.16
N LEU A 372 17.52 -17.15 -26.45
CA LEU A 372 17.48 -17.22 -25.00
C LEU A 372 18.87 -16.87 -24.46
N LEU A 373 18.97 -15.76 -23.73
CA LEU A 373 20.17 -15.39 -23.00
C LEU A 373 20.08 -15.99 -21.61
N CYS A 374 21.02 -16.87 -21.27
CA CYS A 374 21.11 -17.48 -19.95
C CYS A 374 22.36 -17.00 -19.21
N ASN A 375 22.31 -17.03 -17.87
CA ASN A 375 23.51 -16.92 -17.05
C ASN A 375 24.26 -18.28 -17.01
N ARG A 376 25.41 -18.33 -16.34
CA ARG A 376 26.20 -19.58 -16.21
C ARG A 376 25.50 -20.71 -15.45
N GLU A 377 24.42 -20.43 -14.72
CA GLU A 377 23.57 -21.42 -14.05
C GLU A 377 22.39 -21.91 -14.92
N ASN A 378 22.37 -21.54 -16.21
CA ASN A 378 21.29 -21.85 -17.16
C ASN A 378 19.93 -21.19 -16.83
N THR A 379 19.89 -20.16 -15.98
CA THR A 379 18.70 -19.34 -15.78
C THR A 379 18.53 -18.38 -16.95
N VAL A 380 17.32 -18.30 -17.51
CA VAL A 380 17.00 -17.36 -18.59
C VAL A 380 16.99 -15.93 -18.03
N VAL A 381 17.92 -15.10 -18.50
CA VAL A 381 18.03 -13.68 -18.16
C VAL A 381 17.23 -12.83 -19.13
N LYS A 382 17.16 -13.21 -20.42
CA LYS A 382 16.44 -12.44 -21.44
C LYS A 382 15.99 -13.31 -22.60
N LYS A 383 14.79 -13.04 -23.13
CA LYS A 383 14.30 -13.63 -24.39
C LYS A 383 14.29 -12.56 -25.47
N LEU A 384 14.97 -12.80 -26.58
CA LEU A 384 15.11 -11.84 -27.67
C LEU A 384 14.56 -12.43 -28.97
N THR A 385 13.98 -11.57 -29.80
CA THR A 385 13.67 -11.85 -31.20
C THR A 385 14.54 -10.95 -32.08
N LEU A 386 15.22 -11.57 -33.04
CA LEU A 386 16.00 -10.91 -34.08
C LEU A 386 15.26 -11.03 -35.41
N CYS A 387 15.15 -9.92 -36.13
CA CYS A 387 14.73 -9.95 -37.54
C CYS A 387 15.40 -8.85 -38.35
N VAL A 388 15.53 -9.07 -39.65
CA VAL A 388 16.05 -8.07 -40.59
C VAL A 388 14.90 -7.60 -41.47
N ARG A 389 14.68 -6.28 -41.52
CA ARG A 389 13.61 -5.66 -42.32
C ARG A 389 14.16 -4.57 -43.23
N GLU A 390 13.46 -4.30 -44.33
CA GLU A 390 13.75 -3.12 -45.14
C GLU A 390 13.42 -1.84 -44.36
N ALA A 391 14.28 -0.84 -44.49
CA ALA A 391 14.13 0.44 -43.81
C ALA A 391 12.97 1.24 -44.45
N THR A 392 11.74 1.02 -43.96
CA THR A 392 10.58 1.83 -44.33
C THR A 392 10.31 2.87 -43.24
N ASN A 393 10.66 4.13 -43.52
CA ASN A 393 10.49 5.32 -42.69
C ASN A 393 11.18 5.25 -41.29
N CYS A 394 12.44 5.70 -41.22
CA CYS A 394 13.32 5.64 -40.03
C CYS A 394 12.81 6.37 -38.76
N ALA A 395 11.72 7.14 -38.85
CA ALA A 395 11.15 7.93 -37.77
C ALA A 395 10.28 7.12 -36.79
N ASP A 396 9.70 5.98 -37.21
CA ASP A 396 8.86 5.15 -36.33
C ASP A 396 9.62 4.08 -35.54
N LEU A 397 10.85 3.76 -35.96
CA LEU A 397 11.71 2.74 -35.34
C LEU A 397 12.32 3.17 -33.99
N ARG A 398 12.19 4.45 -33.60
CA ARG A 398 12.80 5.03 -32.38
C ARG A 398 11.86 5.07 -31.17
N LYS A 399 10.60 4.65 -31.32
CA LYS A 399 9.52 4.93 -30.35
C LYS A 399 9.25 3.82 -29.31
N LYS A 400 9.97 2.69 -29.33
CA LYS A 400 9.75 1.57 -28.38
C LYS A 400 11.00 1.33 -27.52
N SER A 401 10.89 1.52 -26.20
CA SER A 401 11.99 1.41 -25.22
C SER A 401 12.70 0.03 -25.25
N CYS A 402 11.96 -1.04 -25.58
CA CYS A 402 12.39 -2.44 -25.58
C CYS A 402 12.90 -2.98 -26.93
N THR A 403 12.99 -2.15 -27.98
CA THR A 403 13.49 -2.56 -29.30
C THR A 403 14.75 -1.76 -29.65
N LYS A 404 15.85 -2.45 -29.99
CA LYS A 404 17.06 -1.82 -30.51
C LYS A 404 17.19 -2.09 -32.00
N CYS A 405 17.24 -1.01 -32.77
CA CYS A 405 17.37 -1.05 -34.22
C CYS A 405 18.81 -0.68 -34.60
N LEU A 406 19.48 -1.59 -35.29
CA LEU A 406 20.85 -1.41 -35.78
C LEU A 406 20.83 -1.33 -37.30
N ASP A 407 21.70 -0.50 -37.86
CA ASP A 407 21.96 -0.46 -39.29
C ASP A 407 22.62 -1.78 -39.73
N TYR A 408 21.84 -2.63 -40.40
CA TYR A 408 22.31 -3.95 -40.84
C TYR A 408 23.44 -3.82 -41.87
N ASP A 409 23.42 -2.79 -42.70
CA ASP A 409 24.39 -2.62 -43.79
C ASP A 409 25.80 -2.31 -43.26
N LYS A 410 25.89 -1.88 -42.00
CA LYS A 410 27.16 -1.65 -41.29
C LYS A 410 27.69 -2.88 -40.54
N ILE A 411 26.88 -3.94 -40.42
CA ILE A 411 27.26 -5.20 -39.77
C ILE A 411 27.84 -6.14 -40.84
N LYS A 412 29.17 -6.13 -40.98
CA LYS A 412 29.88 -6.89 -42.03
C LYS A 412 30.04 -8.39 -41.70
N ASN A 413 30.22 -8.69 -40.42
CA ASN A 413 30.42 -10.03 -39.89
C ASN A 413 29.30 -10.39 -38.90
N GLY A 414 29.31 -11.61 -38.37
CA GLY A 414 28.43 -11.97 -37.26
C GLY A 414 28.69 -11.11 -36.00
N PHE A 415 27.86 -11.28 -34.98
CA PHE A 415 28.04 -10.63 -33.69
C PHE A 415 27.81 -11.61 -32.55
N VAL A 416 28.20 -11.22 -31.35
CA VAL A 416 28.01 -12.00 -30.13
C VAL A 416 27.20 -11.17 -29.15
N ILE A 417 26.16 -11.77 -28.58
CA ILE A 417 25.42 -11.19 -27.45
C ILE A 417 26.00 -11.78 -26.17
N ARG A 418 26.58 -10.94 -25.32
CA ARG A 418 27.33 -11.37 -24.11
C ARG A 418 27.39 -10.30 -23.04
N SER A 419 27.96 -10.63 -21.88
CA SER A 419 28.40 -9.66 -20.87
C SER A 419 29.58 -8.82 -21.37
N ARG A 420 29.84 -7.67 -20.73
CA ARG A 420 31.00 -6.83 -21.06
C ARG A 420 32.32 -7.55 -20.82
N ARG A 421 33.34 -7.11 -21.56
CA ARG A 421 34.78 -7.34 -21.34
C ARG A 421 35.43 -5.99 -21.03
N GLU A 422 36.63 -6.01 -20.45
CA GLU A 422 37.30 -4.78 -20.00
C GLU A 422 37.58 -3.78 -21.14
N SER A 423 37.92 -4.29 -22.32
CA SER A 423 38.25 -3.49 -23.51
C SER A 423 37.03 -3.02 -24.30
N ASP A 424 35.81 -3.35 -23.88
CA ASP A 424 34.61 -3.01 -24.64
C ASP A 424 34.35 -1.51 -24.66
N ALA A 425 34.24 -0.98 -25.88
CA ALA A 425 33.91 0.41 -26.15
C ALA A 425 32.95 0.52 -27.33
N PHE A 426 32.20 1.62 -27.35
CA PHE A 426 31.28 1.99 -28.43
C PHE A 426 31.57 3.42 -28.89
N VAL A 427 31.14 3.75 -30.11
CA VAL A 427 31.26 5.11 -30.66
C VAL A 427 30.17 5.99 -30.05
N LEU A 428 30.59 7.01 -29.31
CA LEU A 428 29.75 7.88 -28.48
C LEU A 428 28.98 8.93 -29.30
N ASN A 429 29.63 9.49 -30.32
CA ASN A 429 29.11 10.63 -31.07
C ASN A 429 29.58 10.61 -32.54
N ALA A 430 29.04 11.51 -33.35
CA ALA A 430 29.34 11.62 -34.78
C ALA A 430 30.80 12.03 -35.08
N LYS A 431 31.57 12.47 -34.08
CA LYS A 431 33.00 12.78 -34.24
C LYS A 431 33.89 11.53 -34.16
N GLY A 432 33.32 10.35 -33.91
CA GLY A 432 34.06 9.10 -33.81
C GLY A 432 34.73 8.88 -32.45
N GLU A 433 34.35 9.63 -31.42
CA GLU A 433 34.90 9.46 -30.08
C GLU A 433 34.40 8.14 -29.47
N HIS A 434 35.29 7.35 -28.86
CA HIS A 434 34.93 6.10 -28.21
C HIS A 434 34.71 6.29 -26.71
N LYS A 435 33.73 5.58 -26.15
CA LYS A 435 33.49 5.50 -24.71
C LYS A 435 33.53 4.05 -24.24
N ASN A 436 34.27 3.79 -23.16
CA ASN A 436 34.30 2.48 -22.52
C ASN A 436 32.93 2.17 -21.88
N VAL A 437 32.45 0.94 -22.07
CA VAL A 437 31.14 0.49 -21.55
C VAL A 437 31.06 0.62 -20.02
N ASN A 438 32.14 0.32 -19.31
CA ASN A 438 32.17 0.45 -17.85
C ASN A 438 32.07 1.91 -17.42
N ARG A 439 32.70 2.84 -18.15
CA ARG A 439 32.60 4.27 -17.85
C ARG A 439 31.18 4.79 -18.08
N GLU A 440 30.51 4.31 -19.12
CA GLU A 440 29.09 4.60 -19.35
C GLU A 440 28.22 4.16 -18.18
N TRP A 441 28.44 2.95 -17.66
CA TRP A 441 27.68 2.43 -16.52
C TRP A 441 28.00 3.13 -15.20
N ILE A 442 29.24 3.60 -15.01
CA ILE A 442 29.59 4.47 -13.87
C ILE A 442 28.82 5.78 -13.96
N ASP A 443 28.82 6.44 -15.13
CA ASP A 443 28.12 7.72 -15.33
C ASP A 443 26.59 7.56 -15.19
N ALA A 444 26.05 6.42 -15.64
CA ALA A 444 24.66 6.02 -15.47
C ALA A 444 24.32 5.52 -14.04
N LYS A 445 25.30 5.50 -13.12
CA LYS A 445 25.17 5.05 -11.72
C LYS A 445 24.65 3.62 -11.57
N ILE A 446 24.99 2.74 -12.51
CA ILE A 446 24.63 1.33 -12.46
C ILE A 446 25.57 0.63 -11.46
N PRO A 447 25.04 -0.09 -10.44
CA PRO A 447 25.82 -0.88 -9.51
C PRO A 447 26.72 -1.92 -10.22
N GLU A 448 27.92 -2.13 -9.69
CA GLU A 448 28.93 -2.98 -10.34
C GLU A 448 28.46 -4.43 -10.59
N HIS A 449 27.70 -5.00 -9.67
CA HIS A 449 27.20 -6.37 -9.77
C HIS A 449 26.06 -6.54 -10.80
N HIS A 450 25.34 -5.47 -11.18
CA HIS A 450 24.34 -5.52 -12.26
C HIS A 450 24.96 -5.51 -13.66
N ARG A 451 26.16 -4.91 -13.78
CA ARG A 451 26.87 -4.72 -15.06
C ARG A 451 27.15 -6.04 -15.78
N GLY A 452 27.29 -7.15 -15.04
CA GLY A 452 27.52 -8.48 -15.61
C GLY A 452 26.33 -9.05 -16.37
N LEU A 453 25.09 -8.65 -16.04
CA LEU A 453 23.87 -9.19 -16.62
C LEU A 453 23.29 -8.33 -17.76
N ILE A 454 23.83 -7.12 -17.98
CA ILE A 454 23.41 -6.25 -19.07
C ILE A 454 24.00 -6.80 -20.38
N PRO A 455 23.17 -7.31 -21.31
CA PRO A 455 23.68 -7.87 -22.54
C PRO A 455 24.20 -6.75 -23.45
N ILE A 456 25.35 -6.99 -24.07
CA ILE A 456 25.87 -6.15 -25.14
C ILE A 456 25.91 -6.94 -26.45
N VAL A 457 25.66 -6.24 -27.55
CA VAL A 457 25.78 -6.75 -28.92
C VAL A 457 27.15 -6.32 -29.42
N ALA A 458 28.09 -7.26 -29.46
CA ALA A 458 29.49 -7.00 -29.78
C ALA A 458 29.89 -7.61 -31.12
N GLY A 459 30.53 -6.80 -31.96
CA GLY A 459 31.29 -7.26 -33.12
C GLY A 459 32.72 -7.67 -32.74
N GLU A 460 33.58 -7.83 -33.74
CA GLU A 460 34.98 -8.25 -33.54
C GLU A 460 35.81 -7.18 -32.83
N THR A 461 35.62 -5.91 -33.19
CA THR A 461 36.45 -4.79 -32.72
C THR A 461 35.69 -3.76 -31.88
N GLN A 462 34.36 -3.86 -31.79
CA GLN A 462 33.54 -2.82 -31.19
C GLN A 462 32.19 -3.33 -30.68
N VAL A 463 31.56 -2.55 -29.80
CA VAL A 463 30.19 -2.79 -29.33
C VAL A 463 29.20 -2.01 -30.19
N TYR A 464 28.28 -2.71 -30.85
CA TYR A 464 27.22 -2.10 -31.65
C TYR A 464 26.08 -1.57 -30.79
N ALA A 465 25.75 -2.25 -29.69
CA ALA A 465 24.73 -1.81 -28.75
C ALA A 465 24.90 -2.40 -27.35
N ILE A 466 24.42 -1.64 -26.36
CA ILE A 466 24.15 -2.08 -24.99
C ILE A 466 22.62 -2.22 -24.89
N LEU A 467 22.13 -3.42 -24.57
CA LEU A 467 20.70 -3.64 -24.42
C LEU A 467 20.19 -3.02 -23.10
N SER A 468 18.89 -2.80 -23.02
CA SER A 468 18.25 -2.28 -21.80
C SER A 468 18.18 -3.34 -20.69
N ASN A 469 18.12 -2.87 -19.45
CA ASN A 469 17.62 -3.61 -18.28
C ASN A 469 16.70 -2.68 -17.46
N TYR A 470 16.25 -3.10 -16.28
CA TYR A 470 15.36 -2.31 -15.41
C TYR A 470 15.96 -0.98 -14.91
N GLU A 471 17.29 -0.80 -14.93
CA GLU A 471 17.95 0.44 -14.47
C GLU A 471 18.56 1.28 -15.60
N TYR A 472 18.66 0.73 -16.81
CA TYR A 472 19.38 1.34 -17.92
C TYR A 472 18.60 1.19 -19.23
N LYS A 473 18.27 2.33 -19.85
CA LYS A 473 17.51 2.39 -21.11
C LYS A 473 18.23 1.74 -22.31
N GLY A 474 19.49 1.29 -22.15
CA GLY A 474 20.30 0.76 -23.23
C GLY A 474 20.83 1.89 -24.14
N ARG A 475 21.77 1.55 -25.02
CA ARG A 475 22.42 2.51 -25.92
C ARG A 475 22.82 1.84 -27.21
N VAL A 476 22.65 2.51 -28.34
CA VAL A 476 23.19 2.06 -29.63
C VAL A 476 24.40 2.93 -29.98
N SER A 477 25.45 2.29 -30.49
CA SER A 477 26.67 2.96 -30.96
C SER A 477 26.36 3.78 -32.20
N VAL A 478 26.97 4.97 -32.33
CA VAL A 478 26.63 5.91 -33.42
C VAL A 478 26.94 5.33 -34.80
N ASP A 479 28.00 4.55 -34.90
CA ASP A 479 28.39 3.84 -36.12
C ASP A 479 27.49 2.62 -36.43
N ALA A 480 26.56 2.28 -35.55
CA ALA A 480 25.49 1.30 -35.79
C ALA A 480 24.10 1.97 -35.94
N TYR A 481 24.02 3.30 -35.97
CA TYR A 481 22.74 4.00 -36.12
C TYR A 481 22.12 3.85 -37.49
N VAL A 482 20.81 3.60 -37.47
CA VAL A 482 19.92 3.67 -38.63
C VAL A 482 19.78 5.13 -39.07
N SER A 483 20.06 5.38 -40.35
CA SER A 483 20.08 6.68 -41.01
C SER A 483 19.19 6.66 -42.27
N SER A 484 19.09 7.80 -42.97
CA SER A 484 18.35 7.89 -44.25
C SER A 484 18.90 6.93 -45.32
N ASP A 485 20.17 6.57 -45.21
CA ASP A 485 20.88 5.78 -46.21
C ASP A 485 20.89 4.28 -45.86
N THR A 486 20.29 3.91 -44.72
CA THR A 486 20.16 2.52 -44.29
C THR A 486 19.14 1.83 -45.16
N THR A 487 19.53 0.71 -45.78
CA THR A 487 18.67 -0.11 -46.64
C THR A 487 17.96 -1.17 -45.80
N TYR A 488 18.67 -1.78 -44.84
CA TYR A 488 18.12 -2.81 -43.96
C TYR A 488 18.39 -2.51 -42.49
N VAL A 489 17.44 -2.87 -41.63
CA VAL A 489 17.52 -2.71 -40.19
C VAL A 489 17.52 -4.07 -39.53
N LEU A 490 18.48 -4.32 -38.65
CA LEU A 490 18.45 -5.42 -37.70
C LEU A 490 17.69 -4.97 -36.45
N GLU A 491 16.51 -5.54 -36.24
CA GLU A 491 15.71 -5.32 -35.05
C GLU A 491 16.04 -6.39 -34.00
N ILE A 492 16.41 -5.95 -32.81
CA ILE A 492 16.59 -6.79 -31.62
C ILE A 492 15.50 -6.39 -30.64
N LYS A 493 14.48 -7.24 -30.51
CA LYS A 493 13.31 -6.99 -29.66
C LYS A 493 13.32 -7.92 -28.46
N GLU A 494 13.04 -7.40 -27.28
CA GLU A 494 12.74 -8.22 -26.12
C GLU A 494 11.34 -8.83 -26.22
N ILE A 495 11.23 -10.14 -26.04
CA ILE A 495 9.95 -10.85 -25.99
C ILE A 495 9.41 -10.66 -24.58
N GLN A 496 8.33 -9.88 -24.46
CA GLN A 496 7.49 -9.88 -23.26
C GLN A 496 6.59 -11.11 -23.36
N GLU A 497 6.58 -11.98 -22.36
CA GLU A 497 5.53 -12.98 -22.26
C GLU A 497 4.23 -12.23 -21.96
N GLU A 498 3.27 -12.30 -22.89
CA GLU A 498 1.87 -12.10 -22.57
C GLU A 498 1.49 -13.27 -21.64
N ASN A 499 1.43 -13.01 -20.34
CA ASN A 499 0.79 -13.89 -19.36
C ASN A 499 -0.56 -13.30 -18.96
#